data_AF-A0A2W6TPH3-F1
#
_entry.id   AF-A0A2W6TPH3-F1
#
_cell.length_a   1.000
_cell.length_b   1.000
_cell.length_c   1.000
_cell.angle_alpha   90.00
_cell.angle_beta   90.00
_cell.angle_gamma   90.00
#
_symmetry.space_group_name_H-M   'P 1'
#
loop_
_entity.id
_entity.type
_entity.pdbx_description
1 polymer ?
#
loop_
_entity_poly.entity_id
_entity_poly.type
_entity_poly.pdbx_seq_one_letter_code
_entity_poly.pdbx_strand_id
1 'polypeptide(L)'
;VGFISVPQLVKKHFQSFYLGNFMKEPEIEQIYKPSIYKTIDYNSYKIGNLKFNISKKYPLNYSTPLPAISEGYVFEYIKAGIFPQLINETDTKSGFIWKKLNSKEKNEAENVINSINNLYKQK
;
A
#
# COMPACT_ATOMS: atom_id res chain seq x y z
N VAL A 1 1.23 -23.77 30.46
CA VAL A 1 0.06 -23.59 29.58
C VAL A 1 -0.81 -22.51 30.20
N GLY A 2 -0.77 -21.29 29.67
CA GLY A 2 -1.54 -20.17 30.21
C GLY A 2 -2.50 -19.67 29.14
N PHE A 3 -3.79 -19.89 29.35
CA PHE A 3 -4.85 -19.27 28.55
C PHE A 3 -4.94 -17.79 28.96
N ILE A 4 -4.52 -16.87 28.09
CA ILE A 4 -4.87 -15.46 28.21
C ILE A 4 -6.24 -15.31 27.54
N SER A 5 -7.31 -15.75 28.20
CA SER A 5 -8.66 -15.34 27.81
C SER A 5 -8.92 -13.97 28.44
N VAL A 6 -8.95 -12.91 27.62
CA VAL A 6 -9.31 -11.57 28.09
C VAL A 6 -10.77 -11.61 28.56
N PRO A 7 -11.07 -11.42 29.87
CA PRO A 7 -12.43 -11.51 30.36
C PRO A 7 -13.26 -10.37 29.79
N GLN A 8 -14.45 -10.68 29.24
CA GLN A 8 -15.42 -9.69 28.75
C GLN A 8 -15.74 -8.59 29.79
N LEU A 9 -15.53 -8.87 31.08
CA LEU A 9 -15.70 -7.92 32.18
C LEU A 9 -14.77 -6.70 32.09
N VAL A 10 -13.52 -6.87 31.62
CA VAL A 10 -12.51 -5.80 31.57
C VAL A 10 -12.85 -4.78 30.47
N LYS A 11 -13.43 -5.24 29.36
CA LYS A 11 -13.92 -4.38 28.25
C LYS A 11 -15.00 -3.39 28.69
N LYS A 12 -15.77 -3.71 29.74
CA LYS A 12 -16.87 -2.85 30.21
C LYS A 12 -16.40 -1.68 31.10
N HIS A 13 -15.23 -1.80 31.73
CA HIS A 13 -14.74 -0.83 32.73
C HIS A 13 -13.56 0.04 32.25
N PHE A 14 -12.76 -0.43 31.29
CA PHE A 14 -11.63 0.33 30.76
C PHE A 14 -11.87 0.70 29.31
N GLN A 15 -12.41 1.90 29.07
CA GLN A 15 -12.67 2.46 27.73
C GLN A 15 -11.40 2.82 26.94
N SER A 16 -10.18 2.59 27.45
CA SER A 16 -8.97 3.25 26.94
C SER A 16 -7.97 2.37 26.17
N PHE A 17 -8.30 1.15 25.76
CA PHE A 17 -7.41 0.36 24.89
C PHE A 17 -8.12 -0.20 23.65
N TYR A 18 -8.38 0.70 22.70
CA TYR A 18 -9.05 0.42 21.43
C TYR A 18 -8.24 -0.44 20.44
N LEU A 19 -6.99 -0.83 20.75
CA LEU A 19 -6.19 -1.69 19.87
C LEU A 19 -6.82 -3.07 19.62
N GLY A 20 -7.51 -3.63 20.62
CA GLY A 20 -8.17 -4.94 20.51
C GLY A 20 -9.50 -4.93 19.74
N ASN A 21 -10.10 -3.77 19.48
CA ASN A 21 -11.35 -3.68 18.71
C ASN A 21 -11.12 -3.67 17.19
N PHE A 22 -9.89 -3.41 16.73
CA PHE A 22 -9.52 -3.52 15.31
C PHE A 22 -9.13 -4.95 14.91
N MET A 23 -8.85 -5.82 15.88
CA MET A 23 -8.59 -7.22 15.60
C MET A 23 -9.92 -7.95 15.47
N LYS A 24 -10.15 -8.56 14.29
CA LYS A 24 -11.26 -9.49 14.08
C LYS A 24 -11.18 -10.61 15.14
N GLU A 25 -12.32 -11.13 15.56
CA GLU A 25 -12.38 -12.26 16.48
C GLU A 25 -11.50 -13.41 15.96
N PRO A 26 -10.70 -14.06 16.83
CA PRO A 26 -9.81 -15.13 16.41
C PRO A 26 -10.64 -16.32 15.90
N GLU A 27 -10.35 -16.74 14.67
CA GLU A 27 -10.96 -17.91 14.06
C GLU A 27 -10.25 -19.17 14.57
N ILE A 28 -10.99 -20.23 14.95
CA ILE A 28 -10.40 -21.47 15.51
C ILE A 28 -9.41 -22.09 14.51
N GLU A 29 -9.66 -21.92 13.20
CA GLU A 29 -8.75 -22.36 12.14
C GLU A 29 -7.36 -21.72 12.23
N GLN A 30 -7.24 -20.52 12.82
CA GLN A 30 -5.96 -19.80 12.95
C GLN A 30 -4.98 -20.46 13.93
N ILE A 31 -5.45 -21.38 14.80
CA ILE A 31 -4.59 -22.12 15.73
C ILE A 31 -3.67 -23.10 14.99
N TYR A 32 -4.14 -23.72 13.91
CA TYR A 32 -3.39 -24.71 13.13
C TYR A 32 -3.08 -24.27 11.69
N LYS A 33 -3.73 -23.20 11.20
CA LYS A 33 -3.49 -22.60 9.89
C LYS A 33 -3.37 -21.08 10.05
N PRO A 34 -2.14 -20.53 10.17
CA PRO A 34 -1.99 -19.09 10.30
C PRO A 34 -2.62 -18.38 9.11
N SER A 35 -3.21 -17.20 9.35
CA SER A 35 -3.73 -16.37 8.27
C SER A 35 -2.59 -15.86 7.41
N ILE A 36 -2.52 -16.33 6.17
CA ILE A 36 -1.55 -15.87 5.17
C ILE A 36 -2.25 -14.84 4.30
N TYR A 37 -1.59 -13.69 4.12
CA TYR A 37 -2.07 -12.69 3.18
C TYR A 37 -2.07 -13.25 1.75
N LYS A 38 -3.19 -13.09 1.04
CA LYS A 38 -3.32 -13.57 -0.34
C LYS A 38 -2.47 -12.70 -1.27
N THR A 39 -1.83 -13.31 -2.25
CA THR A 39 -1.14 -12.55 -3.30
C THR A 39 -2.13 -11.63 -4.01
N ILE A 40 -1.81 -10.35 -4.09
CA ILE A 40 -2.57 -9.34 -4.81
C ILE A 40 -1.96 -9.12 -6.19
N ASP A 41 -2.80 -9.09 -7.22
CA ASP A 41 -2.38 -8.69 -8.56
C ASP A 41 -1.91 -7.24 -8.57
N TYR A 42 -0.92 -6.93 -9.40
CA TYR A 42 -0.37 -5.57 -9.50
C TYR A 42 -0.21 -5.13 -10.95
N ASN A 43 -0.05 -3.83 -11.15
CA ASN A 43 0.37 -3.22 -12.40
C ASN A 43 1.71 -2.50 -12.20
N SER A 44 2.56 -2.50 -13.22
CA SER A 44 3.83 -1.77 -13.22
C SER A 44 3.72 -0.49 -14.03
N TYR A 45 4.25 0.60 -13.49
CA TYR A 45 4.26 1.92 -14.10
C TYR A 45 5.66 2.54 -14.07
N LYS A 46 5.85 3.61 -14.83
CA LYS A 46 7.08 4.40 -14.84
C LYS A 46 6.75 5.88 -14.93
N ILE A 47 7.37 6.68 -14.06
CA ILE A 47 7.35 8.14 -14.11
C ILE A 47 8.80 8.62 -13.94
N GLY A 48 9.32 9.34 -14.93
CA GLY A 48 10.73 9.73 -14.98
C GLY A 48 11.64 8.51 -15.06
N ASN A 49 12.60 8.40 -14.15
CA ASN A 49 13.51 7.26 -14.05
C ASN A 49 13.03 6.16 -13.07
N LEU A 50 11.93 6.38 -12.33
CA LEU A 50 11.42 5.40 -11.38
C LEU A 50 10.40 4.45 -12.02
N LYS A 51 10.71 3.15 -12.02
CA LYS A 51 9.73 2.07 -12.26
C LYS A 51 9.19 1.57 -10.93
N PHE A 52 7.87 1.48 -10.80
CA PHE A 52 7.21 1.10 -9.55
C PHE A 52 5.94 0.28 -9.82
N ASN A 53 5.49 -0.44 -8.79
CA ASN A 53 4.32 -1.29 -8.85
C ASN A 53 3.19 -0.74 -7.98
N ILE A 54 1.95 -0.96 -8.43
CA ILE A 54 0.74 -0.59 -7.72
C ILE A 54 -0.16 -1.83 -7.63
N SER A 55 -0.61 -2.16 -6.42
CA SER A 55 -1.57 -3.23 -6.17
C SER A 55 -2.93 -2.88 -6.78
N LYS A 56 -3.54 -3.80 -7.54
CA LYS A 56 -4.84 -3.57 -8.19
C LYS A 56 -5.97 -3.56 -7.17
N LYS A 57 -6.77 -2.50 -7.14
CA LYS A 57 -8.00 -2.41 -6.34
C LYS A 57 -7.76 -2.70 -4.85
N TYR A 58 -6.58 -2.36 -4.35
CA TYR A 58 -6.20 -2.63 -2.96
C TYR A 58 -5.27 -1.55 -2.40
N PRO A 59 -5.54 -1.00 -1.20
CA PRO A 59 -4.82 0.16 -0.68
C PRO A 59 -3.41 -0.15 -0.14
N LEU A 60 -3.09 -1.42 0.15
CA LEU A 60 -1.79 -1.82 0.70
C LEU A 60 -0.94 -2.56 -0.34
N ASN A 61 0.36 -2.69 -0.09
CA ASN A 61 1.32 -3.32 -1.00
C ASN A 61 2.03 -4.53 -0.39
N TYR A 62 1.43 -5.21 0.57
CA TYR A 62 2.12 -6.23 1.38
C TYR A 62 2.72 -7.39 0.58
N SER A 63 2.11 -7.75 -0.57
CA SER A 63 2.59 -8.83 -1.45
C SER A 63 3.15 -8.30 -2.79
N THR A 64 3.19 -6.98 -2.96
CA THR A 64 3.51 -6.36 -4.24
C THR A 64 5.03 -6.15 -4.35
N PRO A 65 5.68 -6.56 -5.45
CA PRO A 65 7.12 -6.44 -5.60
C PRO A 65 7.60 -5.00 -5.45
N LEU A 66 8.73 -4.80 -4.77
CA LEU A 66 9.33 -3.47 -4.61
C LEU A 66 10.06 -3.02 -5.89
N PRO A 67 10.13 -1.71 -6.19
CA PRO A 67 9.46 -0.61 -5.48
C PRO A 67 7.93 -0.62 -5.68
N ALA A 68 7.18 -0.45 -4.60
CA ALA A 68 5.71 -0.44 -4.61
C ALA A 68 5.16 0.83 -3.96
N ILE A 69 4.16 1.45 -4.58
CA ILE A 69 3.50 2.67 -4.10
C ILE A 69 1.99 2.44 -4.15
N SER A 70 1.29 2.74 -3.05
CA SER A 70 -0.17 2.58 -3.01
C SER A 70 -0.83 3.62 -3.91
N GLU A 71 -1.96 3.26 -4.51
CA GLU A 71 -2.73 4.15 -5.40
C GLU A 71 -2.96 5.53 -4.76
N GLY A 72 -3.44 5.58 -3.51
CA GLY A 72 -3.69 6.83 -2.79
C GLY A 72 -2.48 7.77 -2.74
N TYR A 73 -1.31 7.23 -2.42
CA TYR A 73 -0.07 8.01 -2.41
C TYR A 73 0.33 8.49 -3.79
N VAL A 74 0.15 7.68 -4.84
CA VAL A 74 0.41 8.10 -6.23
C VAL A 74 -0.46 9.31 -6.59
N PHE A 75 -1.75 9.29 -6.25
CA PHE A 75 -2.65 10.43 -6.46
C PHE A 75 -2.19 11.67 -5.69
N GLU A 76 -1.81 11.53 -4.42
CA GLU A 76 -1.36 12.63 -3.58
C GLU A 76 -0.07 13.29 -4.12
N TYR A 77 0.92 12.48 -4.50
CA TYR A 77 2.19 12.99 -5.02
C TYR A 77 2.00 13.75 -6.34
N ILE A 78 1.23 13.15 -7.28
CA ILE A 78 0.94 13.76 -8.57
C ILE A 78 0.14 15.06 -8.38
N LYS A 79 -0.84 15.08 -7.47
CA LYS A 79 -1.59 16.29 -7.12
C LYS A 79 -0.69 17.38 -6.53
N ALA A 80 0.31 17.01 -5.75
CA ALA A 80 1.32 17.93 -5.22
C ALA A 80 2.37 18.36 -6.26
N GLY A 81 2.33 17.81 -7.48
CA GLY A 81 3.27 18.13 -8.56
C GLY A 81 4.69 17.61 -8.32
N ILE A 82 4.85 16.61 -7.46
CA ILE A 82 6.13 16.00 -7.09
C ILE A 82 6.08 14.48 -7.24
N PHE A 83 7.22 13.85 -7.46
CA PHE A 83 7.30 12.39 -7.49
C PHE A 83 8.71 11.91 -7.08
N PRO A 84 8.85 10.74 -6.43
CA PRO A 84 10.16 10.19 -6.12
C PRO A 84 10.86 9.75 -7.40
N GLN A 85 12.16 10.04 -7.48
CA GLN A 85 13.05 9.63 -8.56
C GLN A 85 14.24 8.90 -7.95
N LEU A 86 14.83 7.95 -8.69
CA LEU A 86 16.04 7.27 -8.26
C LEU A 86 17.19 8.28 -8.18
N ILE A 87 17.96 8.25 -7.08
CA ILE A 87 19.19 9.03 -6.95
C ILE A 87 20.23 8.51 -7.94
N ASN A 88 20.33 7.18 -8.05
CA ASN A 88 21.17 6.48 -9.01
C ASN A 88 20.32 5.50 -9.83
N GLU A 89 20.33 5.63 -11.16
CA GLU A 89 19.51 4.80 -12.06
C GLU A 89 19.94 3.34 -12.09
N THR A 90 21.20 3.04 -11.77
CA THR A 90 21.74 1.68 -11.80
C THR A 90 21.67 0.99 -10.44
N ASP A 91 21.49 1.74 -9.36
CA ASP A 91 21.47 1.22 -7.99
C ASP A 91 20.29 1.76 -7.18
N THR A 92 19.30 0.89 -6.97
CA THR A 92 18.12 1.19 -6.17
C THR A 92 18.42 1.32 -4.68
N LYS A 93 19.55 0.79 -4.19
CA LYS A 93 19.96 0.92 -2.78
C LYS A 93 20.41 2.33 -2.43
N SER A 94 20.82 3.11 -3.44
CA SER A 94 21.18 4.52 -3.28
C SER A 94 19.98 5.39 -2.86
N GLY A 95 18.75 4.87 -2.94
CA GLY A 95 17.55 5.54 -2.46
C GLY A 95 16.90 6.47 -3.48
N PHE A 96 16.03 7.36 -2.97
CA PHE A 96 15.15 8.20 -3.77
C PHE A 96 15.25 9.66 -3.37
N ILE A 97 15.05 10.55 -4.35
CA ILE A 97 14.94 11.99 -4.16
C ILE A 97 13.59 12.48 -4.69
N TRP A 98 12.95 13.35 -3.91
CA TRP A 98 11.71 14.01 -4.32
C TRP A 98 12.02 15.12 -5.30
N LYS A 99 11.44 15.05 -6.51
CA LYS A 99 11.60 16.07 -7.55
C LYS A 99 10.25 16.58 -8.00
N LYS A 100 10.21 17.85 -8.42
CA LYS A 100 9.05 18.42 -9.12
C LYS A 100 8.95 17.77 -10.50
N LEU A 101 7.72 17.43 -10.89
CA LEU A 101 7.43 16.83 -12.19
C LEU A 101 7.72 17.83 -13.32
N ASN A 102 8.55 17.45 -14.27
CA ASN A 102 8.72 18.18 -15.52
C ASN A 102 7.56 17.88 -16.50
N SER A 103 7.47 18.59 -17.62
CA SER A 103 6.34 18.45 -18.57
C SER A 103 6.17 17.04 -19.12
N LYS A 104 7.26 16.30 -19.34
CA LYS A 104 7.20 14.91 -19.80
C LYS A 104 6.68 14.00 -18.69
N GLU A 105 7.21 14.15 -17.48
CA GLU A 105 6.81 13.35 -16.32
C GLU A 105 5.37 13.63 -15.90
N LYS A 106 4.85 14.84 -16.13
CA LYS A 106 3.42 15.17 -15.94
C LYS A 106 2.53 14.35 -16.88
N ASN A 107 2.89 14.25 -18.16
CA ASN A 107 2.13 13.43 -19.11
C ASN A 107 2.19 11.94 -18.73
N GLU A 108 3.35 11.46 -18.29
CA GLU A 108 3.51 10.09 -17.76
C GLU A 108 2.61 9.86 -16.53
N ALA A 109 2.61 10.81 -15.58
CA ALA A 109 1.77 10.79 -14.40
C ALA A 109 0.27 10.77 -14.74
N GLU A 110 -0.18 11.60 -15.68
CA GLU A 110 -1.58 11.61 -16.14
C GLU A 110 -1.99 10.26 -16.75
N ASN A 111 -1.11 9.64 -17.54
CA ASN A 111 -1.36 8.31 -18.09
C ASN A 111 -1.50 7.25 -16.99
N VAL A 112 -0.67 7.32 -15.95
CA VAL A 112 -0.79 6.43 -14.78
C VAL A 112 -2.13 6.63 -14.08
N ILE A 113 -2.50 7.88 -13.78
CA ILE A 113 -3.78 8.22 -13.14
C ILE A 113 -4.97 7.72 -13.96
N ASN A 114 -4.95 7.94 -15.28
CA ASN A 114 -6.00 7.48 -16.18
C ASN A 114 -6.08 5.94 -16.21
N SER A 115 -4.93 5.26 -16.22
CA SER A 115 -4.88 3.80 -16.14
C SER A 115 -5.51 3.29 -14.86
N ILE A 116 -5.16 3.85 -13.69
CA ILE A 116 -5.73 3.46 -12.40
C ILE A 116 -7.24 3.69 -12.40
N ASN A 117 -7.70 4.89 -12.80
CA ASN A 117 -9.12 5.22 -12.84
C ASN A 117 -9.93 4.29 -13.76
N ASN A 118 -9.35 3.86 -14.88
CA ASN A 118 -10.02 2.94 -15.81
C ASN A 118 -10.20 1.53 -15.23
N LEU A 119 -9.32 1.05 -14.34
CA LEU A 119 -9.49 -0.23 -13.65
C LEU A 119 -10.77 -0.27 -12.80
N TYR A 120 -11.19 0.89 -12.28
CA TYR A 120 -12.42 1.03 -11.49
C TYR A 120 -13.67 1.27 -12.35
N LYS A 121 -13.51 1.67 -13.61
CA LYS A 121 -14.63 1.84 -14.57
C LYS A 121 -15.05 0.53 -15.24
N GLN A 122 -14.12 -0.43 -15.38
CA GLN A 122 -14.43 -1.76 -15.87
C GLN A 122 -15.25 -2.51 -14.80
N LYS A 123 -16.57 -2.57 -15.01
CA LYS A 123 -17.56 -3.31 -14.22
C LYS A 123 -17.39 -4.81 -14.43
#